data_AF-A0A431HKL4-F1
#
_entry.id   AF-A0A431HKL4-F1
#
_cell.length_a   1.000
_cell.length_b   1.000
_cell.length_c   1.000
_cell.angle_alpha   90.00
_cell.angle_beta   90.00
_cell.angle_gamma   90.00
#
_symmetry.space_group_name_H-M   'P 1'
#
loop_
_entity.id
_entity.type
_entity.pdbx_description
1 polymer ?
#
loop_
_entity_poly.entity_id
_entity_poly.type
_entity_poly.pdbx_seq_one_letter_code
_entity_poly.pdbx_strand_id
1 'polypeptide(L)'
;MSVQKKADAFLSSLAGAEVRKSLVAMTESTTYNTQATYSTDSTLYPDNLIPFVDKHMNYLSKHPATDPVQYLANLRLMTKVR
;
A
#
# COMPACT_ATOMS: atom_id res chain seq x y z
N MET A 1 14.32 -19.44 0.52
CA MET A 1 13.75 -18.43 1.45
C MET A 1 12.27 -18.29 1.13
N SER A 2 11.37 -18.60 2.07
CA SER A 2 9.91 -18.53 1.88
C SER A 2 9.45 -17.10 1.57
N VAL A 3 8.46 -16.94 0.68
CA VAL A 3 7.87 -15.64 0.27
C VAL A 3 7.41 -14.82 1.48
N GLN A 4 6.87 -15.49 2.50
CA GLN A 4 6.43 -14.86 3.75
C GLN A 4 7.57 -14.09 4.45
N LYS A 5 8.77 -14.66 4.51
CA LYS A 5 9.92 -14.01 5.15
C LYS A 5 10.36 -12.73 4.44
N LYS A 6 10.16 -12.64 3.12
CA LYS A 6 10.48 -11.43 2.35
C LYS A 6 9.45 -10.31 2.57
N ALA A 7 8.18 -10.68 2.69
CA ALA A 7 7.12 -9.73 3.01
C ALA A 7 7.35 -9.06 4.37
N ASP A 8 7.60 -9.88 5.40
CA ASP A 8 7.85 -9.38 6.77
C ASP A 8 9.11 -8.49 6.84
N ALA A 9 10.15 -8.86 6.08
CA ALA A 9 11.38 -8.08 5.97
C ALA A 9 11.15 -6.71 5.30
N PHE A 10 10.33 -6.64 4.26
CA PHE A 10 9.97 -5.36 3.63
C PHE A 10 9.18 -4.46 4.57
N LEU A 11 8.14 -5.00 5.23
CA LEU A 11 7.29 -4.25 6.14
C LEU A 11 8.07 -3.68 7.34
N SER A 12 9.11 -4.39 7.78
CA SER A 12 9.99 -3.97 8.88
C SER A 12 11.18 -3.11 8.42
N SER A 13 11.37 -2.93 7.11
CA SER A 13 12.50 -2.17 6.56
C SER A 13 12.25 -0.66 6.58
N LEU A 14 13.33 0.12 6.53
CA LEU A 14 13.27 1.57 6.41
C LEU A 14 12.51 2.00 5.14
N ALA A 15 12.74 1.32 4.02
CA ALA A 15 12.02 1.57 2.78
C ALA A 15 10.50 1.33 2.93
N GLY A 16 10.10 0.25 3.61
CA GLY A 16 8.69 -0.02 3.91
C GLY A 16 8.05 1.07 4.77
N ALA A 17 8.78 1.57 5.77
CA ALA A 17 8.32 2.67 6.61
C ALA A 17 8.14 4.00 5.84
N GLU A 18 9.08 4.33 4.94
CA GLU A 18 8.99 5.52 4.08
C GLU A 18 7.81 5.45 3.10
N VAL A 19 7.58 4.28 2.53
CA VAL A 19 6.44 4.03 1.64
C VAL A 19 5.13 4.21 2.41
N ARG A 20 5.03 3.60 3.61
CA ARG A 20 3.85 3.75 4.47
C ARG A 20 3.57 5.22 4.80
N LYS A 21 4.61 5.98 5.19
CA LYS A 21 4.49 7.42 5.45
C LYS A 21 3.98 8.18 4.23
N SER A 22 4.48 7.86 3.04
CA SER A 22 4.02 8.47 1.79
C SER A 22 2.56 8.16 1.47
N LEU A 23 2.13 6.91 1.70
CA LEU A 23 0.74 6.51 1.48
C LEU A 23 -0.21 7.20 2.47
N VAL A 24 0.17 7.33 3.75
CA VAL A 24 -0.61 8.09 4.75
C VAL A 24 -0.72 9.56 4.34
N ALA A 25 0.38 10.19 3.92
CA ALA A 25 0.34 11.57 3.44
C ALA A 25 -0.56 11.74 2.20
N MET A 26 -0.68 10.71 1.36
CA MET A 26 -1.66 10.73 0.25
C MET A 26 -3.10 10.64 0.75
N THR A 27 -3.37 9.86 1.80
CA THR A 27 -4.73 9.77 2.39
C THR A 27 -5.19 11.06 3.06
N GLU A 28 -4.25 11.84 3.60
CA GLU A 28 -4.53 13.13 4.21
C GLU A 28 -4.67 14.27 3.19
N SER A 29 -4.25 14.04 1.94
CA SER A 29 -4.29 15.05 0.90
C SER A 29 -5.57 14.98 0.07
N THR A 30 -6.25 16.11 -0.10
CA THR A 30 -7.42 16.25 -0.98
C THR A 30 -7.07 16.18 -2.48
N THR A 31 -5.79 16.10 -2.84
CA THR A 31 -5.32 16.03 -4.24
C THR A 31 -5.36 14.63 -4.82
N TYR A 32 -5.56 13.60 -3.99
CA TYR A 32 -5.56 12.20 -4.41
C TYR A 32 -6.85 11.49 -4.00
N ASN A 33 -7.40 10.69 -4.92
CA ASN A 33 -8.45 9.74 -4.63
C ASN A 33 -7.85 8.48 -3.96
N THR A 34 -8.02 8.38 -2.64
CA THR A 34 -7.47 7.32 -1.79
C THR A 34 -8.56 6.52 -1.06
N GLN A 35 -9.70 6.35 -1.72
CA GLN A 35 -10.83 5.59 -1.18
C GLN A 35 -10.44 4.13 -0.85
N ALA A 36 -11.02 3.60 0.22
CA ALA A 36 -10.94 2.17 0.52
C ALA A 36 -11.61 1.35 -0.59
N THR A 37 -11.19 0.11 -0.78
CA THR A 37 -11.77 -0.78 -1.80
C THR A 37 -12.30 -2.05 -1.18
N TYR A 38 -13.20 -2.74 -1.88
CA TYR A 38 -13.74 -4.00 -1.40
C TYR A 38 -12.66 -5.08 -1.21
N SER A 39 -12.78 -5.86 -0.15
CA SER A 39 -11.97 -7.01 0.20
C SER A 39 -12.87 -8.20 0.54
N THR A 40 -12.50 -9.39 0.07
CA THR A 40 -13.19 -10.64 0.42
C THR A 40 -12.68 -11.26 1.72
N ASP A 41 -11.59 -10.74 2.28
CA ASP A 41 -11.04 -11.21 3.55
C ASP A 41 -11.80 -10.56 4.72
N SER A 42 -12.98 -11.10 5.01
CA SER A 42 -13.84 -10.66 6.10
C SER A 42 -13.27 -10.97 7.49
N THR A 43 -12.21 -11.78 7.57
CA THR A 43 -11.53 -12.08 8.84
C THR A 43 -10.59 -10.94 9.23
N LEU A 44 -9.90 -10.37 8.25
CA LEU A 44 -8.99 -9.25 8.44
C LEU A 44 -9.70 -7.88 8.32
N TYR A 45 -10.71 -7.79 7.46
CA TYR A 45 -11.51 -6.58 7.20
C TYR A 45 -13.00 -6.89 7.40
N PRO A 46 -13.54 -6.77 8.64
CA PRO A 46 -14.91 -7.18 8.95
C PRO A 46 -16.00 -6.44 8.18
N ASP A 47 -15.72 -5.21 7.74
CA ASP A 47 -16.59 -4.38 6.89
C ASP A 47 -16.43 -4.69 5.40
N ASN A 48 -15.58 -5.66 5.05
CA ASN A 48 -15.17 -6.01 3.69
C ASN A 48 -14.53 -4.84 2.94
N LEU A 49 -13.92 -3.88 3.64
CA LEU A 49 -13.21 -2.76 3.03
C LEU A 49 -11.74 -2.79 3.45
N ILE A 50 -10.85 -2.87 2.46
CA ILE A 50 -9.42 -2.71 2.67
C ILE A 50 -9.04 -1.22 2.55
N PRO A 51 -8.41 -0.63 3.59
CA PRO A 51 -7.88 0.73 3.52
C PRO A 51 -6.82 0.88 2.43
N PHE A 52 -6.74 2.09 1.85
CA PHE A 52 -5.79 2.41 0.78
C PHE A 52 -4.34 2.06 1.14
N VAL A 53 -3.89 2.48 2.32
CA VAL A 53 -2.53 2.21 2.80
C VAL A 53 -2.27 0.71 2.87
N ASP A 54 -3.17 -0.04 3.50
CA ASP A 54 -3.02 -1.48 3.72
C ASP A 54 -2.99 -2.25 2.39
N LYS A 55 -3.85 -1.86 1.44
CA LYS A 55 -3.86 -2.44 0.09
C LYS A 55 -2.50 -2.33 -0.58
N HIS A 56 -1.92 -1.14 -0.56
CA HIS A 56 -0.65 -0.87 -1.26
C HIS A 56 0.56 -1.45 -0.52
N MET A 57 0.56 -1.42 0.82
CA MET A 57 1.60 -2.09 1.61
C MET A 57 1.56 -3.61 1.44
N ASN A 58 0.37 -4.22 1.45
CA ASN A 58 0.19 -5.65 1.22
C ASN A 58 0.67 -6.04 -0.18
N TYR A 59 0.31 -5.26 -1.20
CA TYR A 59 0.79 -5.47 -2.56
C TYR A 59 2.33 -5.46 -2.65
N LEU A 60 2.99 -4.42 -2.13
CA LEU A 60 4.45 -4.32 -2.20
C LEU A 60 5.16 -5.43 -1.41
N SER A 61 4.62 -5.81 -0.26
CA SER A 61 5.18 -6.92 0.54
C SER A 61 5.12 -8.27 -0.19
N LYS A 62 4.06 -8.51 -0.98
CA LYS A 62 3.88 -9.72 -1.79
C LYS A 62 4.67 -9.71 -3.10
N HIS A 63 5.05 -8.53 -3.59
CA HIS A 63 5.75 -8.35 -4.86
C HIS A 63 7.13 -7.69 -4.65
N PRO A 64 8.10 -8.38 -4.04
CA PRO A 64 9.40 -7.81 -3.67
C PRO A 64 10.28 -7.40 -4.88
N ALA A 65 9.91 -7.81 -6.10
CA ALA A 65 10.58 -7.37 -7.33
C ALA A 65 10.10 -5.97 -7.80
N THR A 66 9.04 -5.43 -7.19
CA THR A 66 8.51 -4.10 -7.52
C THR A 66 9.38 -3.04 -6.85
N ASP A 67 9.87 -2.07 -7.63
CA ASP A 67 10.52 -0.88 -7.08
C ASP A 67 9.47 -0.01 -6.35
N PRO A 68 9.58 0.18 -5.02
CA PRO A 68 8.61 0.96 -4.26
C PRO A 68 8.58 2.45 -4.65
N VAL A 69 9.71 3.01 -5.11
CA VAL A 69 9.80 4.42 -5.51
C VAL A 69 9.02 4.64 -6.81
N GLN A 70 9.27 3.79 -7.81
CA GLN A 70 8.54 3.84 -9.07
C GLN A 70 7.05 3.55 -8.86
N TYR A 71 6.72 2.59 -7.99
CA TYR A 71 5.34 2.28 -7.65
C TYR A 71 4.58 3.49 -7.08
N LEU A 72 5.18 4.21 -6.12
CA LEU A 72 4.56 5.40 -5.54
C LEU A 72 4.38 6.53 -6.55
N ALA A 73 5.37 6.73 -7.43
CA ALA A 73 5.26 7.74 -8.49
C ALA A 73 4.07 7.45 -9.42
N ASN A 74 3.93 6.20 -9.86
CA ASN A 74 2.80 5.77 -10.68
C ASN A 74 1.48 5.89 -9.94
N LEU A 75 1.44 5.49 -8.66
CA LEU A 75 0.24 5.55 -7.84
C LEU A 75 -0.26 6.99 -7.70
N ARG A 76 0.63 7.95 -7.43
CA ARG A 76 0.28 9.38 -7.36
C ARG A 76 -0.33 9.90 -8.65
N LEU A 77 0.19 9.48 -9.81
CA LEU A 77 -0.36 9.87 -11.11
C LEU A 77 -1.76 9.28 -11.33
N MET A 78 -1.96 8.01 -10.96
CA MET A 78 -3.24 7.33 -11.11
C MET A 78 -4.33 7.88 -10.19
N THR A 79 -3.98 8.25 -8.96
CA THR A 79 -4.94 8.71 -7.96
C THR A 79 -5.17 10.22 -8.01
N LYS A 80 -4.42 10.99 -8.80
CA LYS A 80 -4.57 12.45 -8.83
C LYS A 80 -5.96 12.86 -9.30
N VAL A 81 -6.65 13.66 -8.50
CA VAL A 81 -7.95 14.25 -8.84
C VAL A 81 -7.71 15.29 -9.96
N ARG A 82 -8.53 15.23 -11.01
CA ARG A 82 -8.44 16.11 -12.20
C ARG A 82 -9.49 17.21 -12.14
#